data_AF-A0A0S7ZWL0-F1
#
_entry.id   AF-A0A0S7ZWL0-F1
#
_cell.length_a   1.000
_cell.length_b   1.000
_cell.length_c   1.000
_cell.angle_alpha   90.00
_cell.angle_beta   90.00
_cell.angle_gamma   90.00
#
_symmetry.space_group_name_H-M   'P 1'
#
loop_
_entity.id
_entity.type
_entity.pdbx_description
1 polymer ?
#
loop_
_entity_poly.entity_id
_entity_poly.type
_entity_poly.pdbx_seq_one_letter_code
_entity_poly.pdbx_strand_id
1 'polypeptide(L)'
;MQKHILHPFKHRKHDHSRCIKNALQDAESACVAGGLRLTEQRRKVLELVWSNHAPVKAYDILQQMHKDNPKTAPPSVYRALEFLMEAGLVHKLESLNAYVGCGDPSQPHIAQ
;
A
#
# COMPACT_ATOMS: atom_id res chain seq x y z
N MET A 1 6.89 25.98 -4.24
CA MET A 1 5.74 25.05 -4.20
C MET A 1 5.59 24.40 -5.55
N GLN A 2 6.17 23.21 -5.74
CA GLN A 2 6.11 22.50 -7.02
C GLN A 2 5.90 21.02 -6.69
N LYS A 3 4.63 20.60 -6.75
CA LYS A 3 4.22 19.20 -6.65
C LYS A 3 4.62 18.55 -7.98
N HIS A 4 5.85 18.05 -8.05
CA HIS A 4 6.31 17.28 -9.21
C HIS A 4 5.69 15.89 -9.13
N ILE A 5 4.69 15.68 -9.98
CA ILE A 5 4.20 14.37 -10.38
C ILE A 5 5.03 13.95 -11.59
N LEU A 6 5.38 12.66 -11.66
CA LEU A 6 5.57 11.82 -12.85
C LEU A 6 6.92 11.07 -12.87
N HIS A 7 6.91 9.84 -12.38
CA HIS A 7 7.64 8.76 -13.05
C HIS A 7 6.73 7.53 -13.17
N PRO A 8 6.52 6.98 -14.38
CA PRO A 8 5.74 5.77 -14.57
C PRO A 8 6.41 4.57 -13.88
N PHE A 9 5.60 3.65 -13.34
CA PHE A 9 6.02 2.33 -12.89
C PHE A 9 6.78 1.63 -14.02
N LYS A 10 8.12 1.77 -14.05
CA LYS A 10 8.95 1.07 -15.02
C LYS A 10 8.97 -0.40 -14.60
N HIS A 11 8.27 -1.24 -15.37
CA HIS A 11 8.43 -2.69 -15.40
C HIS A 11 9.89 -3.05 -15.74
N ARG A 12 10.80 -2.96 -14.77
CA ARG A 12 12.06 -3.70 -14.81
C ARG A 12 11.74 -5.07 -14.22
N LYS A 13 11.96 -6.13 -14.99
CA LYS A 13 11.88 -7.52 -14.51
C LYS A 13 12.70 -7.65 -13.23
N HIS A 14 12.04 -7.73 -12.09
CA HIS A 14 12.67 -7.91 -10.79
C HIS A 14 11.94 -9.02 -10.05
N ASP A 15 12.61 -9.60 -9.05
CA ASP A 15 12.04 -10.64 -8.20
C ASP A 15 10.93 -10.01 -7.33
N HIS A 16 9.69 -10.26 -7.72
CA HIS A 16 8.48 -9.67 -7.14
C HIS A 16 8.32 -10.00 -5.65
N SER A 17 8.68 -11.22 -5.26
CA SER A 17 8.63 -11.64 -3.86
C SER A 17 9.65 -10.89 -3.00
N ARG A 18 10.82 -10.58 -3.54
CA ARG A 18 11.82 -9.74 -2.84
C ARG A 18 11.38 -8.28 -2.76
N CYS A 19 10.73 -7.76 -3.78
CA CYS A 19 10.20 -6.39 -3.78
C CYS A 19 9.18 -6.16 -2.66
N ILE A 20 8.15 -7.01 -2.60
CA ILE A 20 7.12 -6.91 -1.57
C ILE A 20 7.73 -7.06 -0.17
N LYS A 21 8.64 -8.04 0.01
CA LYS A 21 9.29 -8.26 1.30
C LYS A 21 10.08 -7.04 1.77
N ASN A 22 10.86 -6.43 0.87
CA ASN A 22 11.62 -5.23 1.18
C ASN A 22 10.69 -4.05 1.50
N ALA A 23 9.65 -3.81 0.68
CA ALA A 23 8.68 -2.75 0.91
C ALA A 23 7.96 -2.89 2.27
N LEU A 24 7.60 -4.11 2.67
CA LEU A 24 7.00 -4.37 3.98
C LEU A 24 7.99 -4.12 5.13
N GLN A 25 9.27 -4.48 4.96
CA GLN A 25 10.31 -4.24 5.95
C GLN A 25 10.65 -2.75 6.11
N ASP A 26 10.69 -2.02 4.99
CA ASP A 26 10.88 -0.57 4.97
C ASP A 26 9.69 0.14 5.63
N ALA A 27 8.46 -0.30 5.34
CA ALA A 27 7.25 0.20 5.98
C ALA A 27 7.23 -0.03 7.50
N GLU A 28 7.67 -1.20 7.96
CA GLU A 28 7.83 -1.48 9.39
C GLU A 28 8.85 -0.54 10.03
N SER A 29 10.00 -0.38 9.39
CA SER A 29 11.07 0.49 9.89
C SER A 29 10.62 1.96 9.96
N ALA A 30 9.91 2.44 8.92
CA ALA A 30 9.34 3.78 8.89
C ALA A 30 8.27 3.98 9.97
N CYS A 31 7.41 2.99 10.19
CA CYS A 31 6.41 3.01 11.25
C CYS A 31 7.08 3.08 12.63
N VAL A 32 8.08 2.24 12.89
CA VAL A 32 8.84 2.24 14.15
C VAL A 32 9.52 3.59 14.37
N ALA A 33 10.19 4.13 13.35
CA ALA A 33 10.84 5.44 13.42
C ALA A 33 9.85 6.59 13.68
N GLY A 34 8.64 6.50 13.14
CA GLY A 34 7.56 7.47 13.35
C GLY A 34 6.70 7.25 14.60
N GLY A 35 6.99 6.24 15.42
CA GLY A 35 6.15 5.89 16.58
C GLY A 35 4.76 5.34 16.21
N LEU A 36 4.59 4.91 14.97
CA LEU A 36 3.36 4.32 14.44
C LEU A 36 3.40 2.80 14.58
N ARG A 37 2.22 2.19 14.71
CA ARG A 37 2.09 0.73 14.81
C ARG A 37 1.53 0.13 13.52
N LEU A 38 2.37 -0.57 12.77
CA LEU A 38 1.93 -1.42 11.67
C LEU A 38 1.39 -2.75 12.25
N THR A 39 0.09 -2.82 12.52
CA THR A 39 -0.55 -4.07 12.99
C THR A 39 -0.58 -5.10 11.88
N GLU A 40 -0.81 -6.38 12.21
CA GLU A 40 -0.90 -7.46 11.21
C GLU A 40 -1.96 -7.17 10.13
N GLN A 41 -3.12 -6.61 10.53
CA GLN A 41 -4.16 -6.22 9.59
C GLN A 41 -3.67 -5.12 8.62
N ARG A 42 -2.96 -4.10 9.13
CA ARG A 42 -2.40 -3.02 8.30
C ARG A 42 -1.30 -3.54 7.37
N ARG A 43 -0.42 -4.40 7.89
CA ARG A 43 0.62 -5.08 7.12
C ARG A 43 0.01 -5.92 5.99
N LYS A 44 -1.08 -6.65 6.27
CA LYS A 44 -1.76 -7.47 5.27
C LYS A 44 -2.39 -6.63 4.17
N VAL A 45 -3.07 -5.54 4.53
CA VAL A 45 -3.63 -4.61 3.54
C VAL A 45 -2.52 -4.01 2.67
N LEU A 46 -1.39 -3.63 3.27
CA LEU A 46 -0.22 -3.12 2.54
C LEU A 46 0.35 -4.18 1.58
N GLU A 47 0.52 -5.42 2.04
CA GLU A 47 0.97 -6.55 1.21
C GLU A 47 0.07 -6.74 -0.01
N LEU A 48 -1.25 -6.68 0.18
CA LEU A 48 -2.23 -6.83 -0.91
C LEU A 48 -2.15 -5.70 -1.95
N VAL A 49 -1.94 -4.47 -1.50
CA VAL A 49 -1.72 -3.32 -2.39
C VAL A 49 -0.43 -3.50 -3.20
N TRP A 50 0.62 -4.06 -2.59
CA TRP A 50 1.91 -4.32 -3.24
C TRP A 50 1.93 -5.57 -4.14
N SER A 51 0.97 -6.49 -3.96
CA SER A 51 1.00 -7.82 -4.58
C SER A 51 0.87 -7.82 -6.10
N ASN A 52 0.36 -6.76 -6.73
CA ASN A 52 0.11 -6.78 -8.18
C ASN A 52 0.78 -5.64 -8.97
N HIS A 53 1.58 -4.78 -8.33
CA HIS A 53 2.20 -3.60 -8.95
C HIS A 53 1.23 -2.76 -9.82
N ALA A 54 -0.05 -2.80 -9.48
CA ALA A 54 -1.14 -2.19 -10.22
C ALA A 54 -2.14 -1.59 -9.22
N PRO A 55 -2.92 -0.58 -9.62
CA PRO A 55 -3.97 -0.02 -8.76
C PRO A 55 -4.97 -1.09 -8.31
N VAL A 56 -5.16 -1.23 -6.99
CA VAL A 56 -6.09 -2.20 -6.39
C VAL A 56 -7.27 -1.47 -5.76
N LYS A 57 -8.50 -1.94 -5.95
CA LYS A 57 -9.68 -1.34 -5.32
C LYS A 57 -9.86 -1.85 -3.88
N ALA A 58 -10.47 -1.03 -3.02
CA ALA A 58 -10.71 -1.40 -1.62
C ALA A 58 -11.57 -2.68 -1.48
N TYR A 59 -12.52 -2.91 -2.38
CA TYR A 59 -13.35 -4.11 -2.37
C TYR A 59 -12.57 -5.37 -2.77
N ASP A 60 -11.61 -5.27 -3.68
CA ASP A 60 -10.75 -6.40 -4.05
C ASP A 60 -9.86 -6.80 -2.87
N ILE A 61 -9.33 -5.80 -2.16
CA ILE A 61 -8.58 -6.00 -0.90
C ILE A 61 -9.48 -6.69 0.13
N LEU A 62 -10.72 -6.21 0.33
CA LEU A 62 -11.67 -6.81 1.26
C LEU A 62 -11.97 -8.27 0.92
N GLN A 63 -12.24 -8.59 -0.35
CA GLN A 63 -12.47 -9.96 -0.79
C GLN A 63 -11.28 -10.86 -0.52
N GLN A 64 -10.06 -10.35 -0.74
CA GLN A 64 -8.85 -11.12 -0.46
C GLN A 64 -8.62 -11.29 1.05
N MET A 65 -8.92 -10.28 1.86
CA MET A 65 -8.92 -10.37 3.34
C MET A 65 -9.95 -11.39 3.85
N HIS A 66 -11.09 -11.53 3.18
CA HIS A 66 -12.12 -12.51 3.54
C HIS A 66 -11.68 -13.96 3.34
N LYS A 67 -10.72 -14.22 2.46
CA LYS A 67 -10.15 -15.58 2.30
C LYS A 67 -9.42 -16.05 3.56
N ASP A 68 -8.78 -15.12 4.27
CA ASP A 68 -8.06 -15.41 5.51
C ASP A 68 -8.96 -15.24 6.75
N ASN A 69 -9.81 -14.21 6.75
CA ASN A 69 -10.77 -13.94 7.82
C ASN A 69 -12.10 -13.39 7.26
N PRO A 70 -13.11 -14.25 7.08
CA PRO A 70 -14.43 -13.87 6.56
C PRO A 70 -15.18 -12.82 7.40
N LYS A 71 -14.79 -12.63 8.67
CA LYS A 71 -15.41 -11.64 9.57
C LYS A 71 -14.83 -10.24 9.41
N THR A 72 -13.88 -10.03 8.49
CA THR A 72 -13.31 -8.70 8.26
C THR A 72 -14.40 -7.76 7.77
N ALA A 73 -14.72 -6.74 8.57
CA ALA A 73 -15.72 -5.75 8.19
C ALA A 73 -15.13 -4.74 7.19
N PRO A 74 -15.91 -4.20 6.24
CA PRO A 74 -15.43 -3.17 5.32
C PRO A 74 -14.75 -1.98 6.02
N PRO A 75 -15.28 -1.41 7.12
CA PRO A 75 -14.62 -0.31 7.83
C PRO A 75 -13.19 -0.62 8.28
N SER A 76 -12.87 -1.88 8.58
CA SER A 76 -11.52 -2.29 8.98
C SER A 76 -10.51 -2.12 7.84
N VAL A 77 -10.92 -2.43 6.61
CA VAL A 77 -10.07 -2.24 5.41
C VAL A 77 -9.89 -0.76 5.13
N TYR A 78 -10.94 0.05 5.19
CA TYR A 78 -10.85 1.49 4.98
C TYR A 78 -9.98 2.19 6.03
N ARG A 79 -10.10 1.82 7.31
CA ARG A 79 -9.23 2.35 8.38
C ARG A 79 -7.77 1.94 8.21
N ALA A 80 -7.52 0.74 7.70
CA ALA A 80 -6.16 0.32 7.37
C ALA A 80 -5.60 1.15 6.21
N LEU A 81 -6.39 1.36 5.14
CA LEU A 81 -5.99 2.19 4.01
C LEU A 81 -5.74 3.64 4.42
N GLU A 82 -6.60 4.23 5.26
CA GLU A 82 -6.43 5.56 5.83
C GLU A 82 -5.11 5.68 6.58
N PHE A 83 -4.83 4.77 7.51
CA PHE A 83 -3.55 4.71 8.21
C PHE A 83 -2.36 4.63 7.25
N LEU A 84 -2.43 3.77 6.23
CA LEU A 84 -1.34 3.58 5.28
C LEU A 84 -1.13 4.82 4.40
N MET A 85 -2.19 5.57 4.09
CA MET A 85 -2.09 6.85 3.38
C MET A 85 -1.48 7.93 4.28
N GLU A 86 -1.91 8.04 5.53
CA GLU A 86 -1.35 8.99 6.51
C GLU A 86 0.13 8.72 6.79
N ALA A 87 0.51 7.44 6.83
CA ALA A 87 1.90 7.00 6.99
C ALA A 87 2.75 7.14 5.70
N GLY A 88 2.16 7.58 4.58
CA GLY A 88 2.87 7.74 3.30
C GLY A 88 3.25 6.42 2.61
N LEU A 89 2.65 5.31 3.02
CA LEU A 89 2.96 3.95 2.53
C LEU A 89 2.12 3.56 1.30
N VAL A 90 0.98 4.21 1.11
CA VAL A 90 0.02 3.97 0.02
C VAL A 90 -0.49 5.30 -0.54
N HIS A 91 -0.75 5.35 -1.84
CA HIS A 91 -1.42 6.47 -2.49
C HIS A 91 -2.74 6.04 -3.10
N LYS A 92 -3.75 6.92 -3.04
CA LYS A 92 -5.03 6.74 -3.70
C LYS A 92 -5.04 7.45 -5.05
N LEU A 93 -5.54 6.76 -6.05
CA LEU A 93 -5.84 7.28 -7.39
C LEU A 93 -7.31 7.64 -7.45
N GLU A 94 -7.61 8.93 -7.28
CA GLU A 94 -8.99 9.41 -7.20
C GLU A 94 -9.81 9.09 -8.45
N SER A 95 -9.20 9.17 -9.65
CA SER A 95 -9.87 8.84 -10.92
C SER A 95 -10.30 7.38 -11.03
N LEU A 96 -9.58 6.46 -10.38
CA LEU A 96 -9.82 5.01 -10.44
C LEU A 96 -10.46 4.44 -9.17
N ASN A 97 -10.58 5.26 -8.11
CA ASN A 97 -10.92 4.81 -6.77
C ASN A 97 -10.10 3.59 -6.32
N ALA A 98 -8.80 3.62 -6.61
CA ALA A 98 -7.86 2.52 -6.41
C ALA A 98 -6.62 2.98 -5.64
N TYR A 99 -5.84 2.04 -5.14
CA TYR A 99 -4.70 2.27 -4.25
C TYR A 99 -3.43 1.62 -4.80
N VAL A 100 -2.28 2.26 -4.58
CA VAL A 100 -0.95 1.74 -4.95
C VAL A 100 0.07 1.88 -3.85
N GLY A 101 1.04 0.98 -3.81
CA GLY A 101 2.15 1.02 -2.87
C GLY A 101 3.14 2.13 -3.22
N CYS A 102 3.65 2.82 -2.19
CA CYS A 102 4.69 3.84 -2.33
C CYS A 102 6.08 3.18 -2.19
N GLY A 103 6.86 3.13 -3.28
CA GLY A 103 8.14 2.40 -3.34
C GLY A 103 9.38 3.11 -2.77
N ASP A 104 9.19 4.27 -2.17
CA ASP A 104 10.24 5.04 -1.52
C ASP A 104 9.55 6.04 -0.57
N PRO A 105 9.63 5.87 0.76
CA PRO A 105 9.10 6.85 1.72
C PRO A 105 9.74 8.24 1.57
N SER A 106 10.90 8.32 0.89
CA SER A 106 11.63 9.55 0.62
C SER A 106 11.38 10.14 -0.77
N GLN A 107 10.63 9.46 -1.66
CA GLN A 107 10.21 10.01 -2.94
C GLN A 107 8.73 9.70 -3.25
N PRO A 108 7.92 10.72 -3.59
CA PRO A 108 6.50 10.51 -3.86
C PRO A 108 6.29 9.63 -5.12
N HIS A 109 5.55 8.53 -4.94
CA HIS A 109 5.13 7.64 -6.02
C HIS A 109 3.70 7.95 -6.43
N ILE A 110 3.46 8.13 -7.72
CA ILE A 110 2.12 8.32 -8.25
C ILE A 110 1.86 7.19 -9.22
N ALA A 111 0.81 6.42 -8.97
CA ALA A 111 0.29 5.55 -10.00
C ALA A 111 -0.57 6.34 -10.98
N GLN A 112 -0.40 6.00 -12.25
CA GLN A 112 -1.27 6.45 -13.34
C GLN A 112 -2.42 5.48 -13.51
#